data_AF-L7JES0-F1
#
_entry.id   AF-L7JES0-F1
#
_cell.length_a   1.000
_cell.length_b   1.000
_cell.length_c   1.000
_cell.angle_alpha   90.00
_cell.angle_beta   90.00
_cell.angle_gamma   90.00
#
_symmetry.space_group_name_H-M   'P 1'
#
loop_
_entity.id
_entity.type
_entity.pdbx_description
1 polymer ?
#
loop_
_entity_poly.entity_id
_entity_poly.type
_entity_poly.pdbx_seq_one_letter_code
_entity_poly.pdbx_strand_id
1 'polypeptide(L)'
;MRNSLVILSSWATTVALVTGQCVPTPGKDGRYTIESDGIKAQFIPYGATLTNLWVKDKNGENVDIVLGYDNASYYPVDPSHPVLNAIPGRYVNRIGKATYSIDGELFSTEKNDGENTLHSGTNNWSFRFWNVTEVTATSITFGILDKSNSSQGMLGDVHAQVKYSVEGGTWKINMEATAPDTKTPLMLTQHTYFNLDAYRDPAGPKIWNHTLHVPYSSRYLENDDGALPTGRILTAAPGSINDFASEPDILLGRSRDDPAFPGNCGAGGQCEGYNGFWLIDDAPEGAVVATLASEYSGVKAKLRTDQLGMQIYTCNWFDGTSPLKSTQGTEDVKIVGRSSCIAIEAHDYTDGINHVVSLRVSLASRLARLPALPLSLAALGMAWRGTATKPINVFAAEHNWMLTAQPASVKANEEVGMLAPSPPEVPCANSPSRYMYHTVTTFMLYKFPVPRHSFPGLYSQGPRRVLPQREKKGNTCSRERRMNW
;
A
#
# COMPACT_ATOMS: atom_id res chain seq x y z
N MET A 1 -10.73 3.59 -61.20
CA MET A 1 -10.01 4.84 -60.89
C MET A 1 -10.47 5.28 -59.50
N ARG A 2 -9.58 5.20 -58.52
CA ARG A 2 -9.82 5.56 -57.12
C ARG A 2 -9.73 7.08 -56.98
N ASN A 3 -10.79 7.73 -56.51
CA ASN A 3 -10.73 9.11 -56.03
C ASN A 3 -10.55 9.07 -54.51
N SER A 4 -9.38 9.54 -54.07
CA SER A 4 -9.04 9.74 -52.67
C SER A 4 -9.85 10.90 -52.09
N LEU A 5 -10.70 10.64 -51.10
CA LEU A 5 -11.24 11.65 -50.20
C LEU A 5 -10.43 11.59 -48.91
N VAL A 6 -9.52 12.55 -48.73
CA VAL A 6 -8.78 12.74 -47.47
C VAL A 6 -9.73 13.43 -46.49
N ILE A 7 -10.20 12.69 -45.49
CA ILE A 7 -10.89 13.28 -44.34
C ILE A 7 -9.81 13.68 -43.33
N LEU A 8 -9.48 14.97 -43.30
CA LEU A 8 -8.67 15.56 -42.24
C LEU A 8 -9.51 15.58 -40.96
N SER A 9 -9.27 14.62 -40.06
CA SER A 9 -9.76 14.69 -38.68
C SER A 9 -8.92 15.72 -37.92
N SER A 10 -9.45 16.93 -37.76
CA SER A 10 -8.90 17.93 -36.85
C SER A 10 -9.03 17.43 -35.41
N TRP A 11 -7.94 16.96 -34.81
CA TRP A 11 -7.87 16.78 -33.36
C TRP A 11 -7.75 18.17 -32.74
N ALA A 12 -8.88 18.68 -32.25
CA ALA A 12 -8.90 19.86 -31.41
C ALA A 12 -8.14 19.52 -30.13
N THR A 13 -6.94 20.08 -29.97
CA THR A 13 -6.27 20.15 -28.68
C THR A 13 -7.15 20.98 -27.77
N THR A 14 -7.93 20.34 -26.92
CA THR A 14 -8.59 21.02 -25.80
C THR A 14 -7.48 21.46 -24.86
N VAL A 15 -6.91 22.63 -25.12
CA VAL A 15 -6.28 23.42 -24.08
C VAL A 15 -7.40 23.73 -23.11
N ALA A 16 -7.47 22.99 -22.01
CA ALA A 16 -8.29 23.38 -20.89
C ALA A 16 -7.84 24.80 -20.53
N LEU A 17 -8.68 25.78 -20.83
CA LEU A 17 -8.60 27.09 -20.23
C LEU A 17 -8.60 26.82 -18.73
N VAL A 18 -7.42 26.97 -18.10
CA VAL A 18 -7.28 27.02 -16.66
C VAL A 18 -8.03 28.29 -16.26
N THR A 19 -9.34 28.16 -16.06
CA THR A 19 -10.08 29.12 -15.26
C THR A 19 -9.34 29.12 -13.93
N GLY A 20 -8.66 30.23 -13.61
CA GLY A 20 -7.89 30.40 -12.40
C GLY A 20 -8.80 30.32 -11.19
N GLN A 21 -9.22 29.11 -10.82
CA GLN A 21 -9.78 28.83 -9.52
C GLN A 21 -8.62 29.05 -8.54
N CYS A 22 -8.76 30.09 -7.74
CA CYS A 22 -7.86 30.34 -6.62
C CYS A 22 -7.96 29.12 -5.71
N VAL A 23 -6.88 28.33 -5.63
CA VAL A 23 -6.78 27.23 -4.68
C VAL A 23 -6.91 27.86 -3.28
N PRO A 24 -7.86 27.42 -2.45
CA PRO A 24 -8.02 27.93 -1.10
C PRO A 24 -6.70 27.91 -0.33
N THR A 25 -6.48 28.88 0.56
CA THR A 25 -5.36 28.82 1.49
C THR A 25 -5.64 27.82 2.61
N PRO A 26 -4.62 27.19 3.20
CA PRO A 26 -4.83 26.35 4.37
C PRO A 26 -5.41 27.15 5.54
N GLY A 27 -5.97 26.44 6.52
CA GLY A 27 -6.41 27.01 7.78
C GLY A 27 -5.25 27.64 8.56
N LYS A 28 -5.59 28.32 9.67
CA LYS A 28 -4.60 28.96 10.56
C LYS A 28 -3.61 27.97 11.18
N ASP A 29 -3.98 26.70 11.22
CA ASP A 29 -3.17 25.56 11.65
C ASP A 29 -2.24 25.03 10.55
N GLY A 30 -2.22 25.65 9.36
CA GLY A 30 -1.40 25.23 8.22
C GLY A 30 -1.95 24.02 7.48
N ARG A 31 -3.20 23.60 7.73
CA ARG A 31 -3.80 22.40 7.14
C ARG A 31 -4.96 22.71 6.20
N TYR A 32 -5.12 21.85 5.19
CA TYR A 32 -6.31 21.77 4.36
C TYR A 32 -7.29 20.79 5.00
N THR A 33 -8.58 21.11 5.01
CA THR A 33 -9.62 20.23 5.57
C THR A 33 -10.62 19.86 4.50
N ILE A 34 -10.96 18.57 4.43
CA ILE A 34 -12.11 18.05 3.66
C ILE A 34 -13.01 17.26 4.60
N GLU A 35 -14.31 17.28 4.37
CA GLU A 35 -15.28 16.63 5.24
C GLU A 35 -16.51 16.11 4.49
N SER A 36 -17.09 15.05 5.03
CA SER A 36 -18.38 14.50 4.64
C SER A 36 -19.09 13.95 5.88
N ASP A 37 -20.29 13.41 5.73
CA ASP A 37 -21.03 12.88 6.88
C ASP A 37 -20.26 11.72 7.55
N GLY A 38 -19.93 11.90 8.83
CA GLY A 38 -19.21 10.91 9.63
C GLY A 38 -17.70 10.81 9.41
N ILE A 39 -17.11 11.62 8.53
CA ILE A 39 -15.66 11.62 8.27
C ILE A 39 -15.11 13.04 8.08
N LYS A 40 -13.94 13.30 8.65
CA LYS A 40 -13.18 14.54 8.41
C LYS A 40 -11.71 14.20 8.25
N ALA A 41 -11.06 14.79 7.26
CA ALA A 41 -9.63 14.57 7.01
C ALA A 41 -8.90 15.92 6.88
N GLN A 42 -7.68 15.96 7.40
CA GLN A 42 -6.79 17.10 7.24
C GLN A 42 -5.50 16.71 6.54
N PHE A 43 -4.96 17.64 5.76
CA PHE A 43 -3.78 17.42 4.94
C PHE A 43 -2.81 18.60 4.97
N ILE A 44 -1.55 18.32 4.68
CA ILE A 44 -0.52 19.34 4.41
C ILE A 44 0.17 19.08 3.07
N PRO A 45 0.71 20.11 2.39
CA PRO A 45 1.39 19.93 1.10
C PRO A 45 2.70 19.14 1.18
N TYR A 46 3.36 19.13 2.35
CA TYR A 46 4.57 18.33 2.54
C TYR A 46 4.25 16.84 2.49
N GLY A 47 4.84 16.11 1.54
CA GLY A 47 4.59 14.69 1.30
C GLY A 47 3.16 14.33 0.87
N ALA A 48 2.33 15.33 0.51
CA ALA A 48 0.88 15.18 0.35
C ALA A 48 0.23 14.45 1.56
N THR A 49 0.69 14.81 2.75
CA THR A 49 0.48 14.03 3.99
C THR A 49 -0.92 14.20 4.57
N LEU A 50 -1.54 13.08 4.96
CA LEU A 50 -2.73 13.05 5.81
C LEU A 50 -2.32 13.30 7.27
N THR A 51 -2.74 14.42 7.87
CA THR A 51 -2.37 14.76 9.24
C THR A 51 -3.36 14.24 10.27
N ASN A 52 -4.64 14.15 9.91
CA ASN A 52 -5.71 13.70 10.78
C ASN A 52 -6.82 13.02 9.97
N LEU A 53 -7.46 12.03 10.59
CA LEU A 53 -8.61 11.33 10.02
C LEU A 53 -9.58 11.00 11.14
N TRP A 54 -10.62 11.81 11.28
CA TRP A 54 -11.66 11.61 12.27
C TRP A 54 -12.80 10.79 11.69
N VAL A 55 -13.23 9.79 12.46
CA VAL A 55 -14.42 8.99 12.19
C VAL A 55 -15.27 8.86 13.45
N LYS A 56 -16.51 8.40 13.28
CA LYS A 56 -17.42 8.13 14.40
C LYS A 56 -17.11 6.77 15.05
N ASP A 57 -16.89 6.78 16.36
CA ASP A 57 -16.83 5.57 17.17
C ASP A 57 -18.24 4.99 17.45
N LYS A 58 -18.30 3.90 18.23
CA LYS A 58 -19.57 3.26 18.63
C LYS A 58 -20.48 4.15 19.49
N ASN A 59 -19.93 5.17 20.13
CA ASN A 59 -20.67 6.15 20.95
C ASN A 59 -21.10 7.38 20.13
N GLY A 60 -20.65 7.52 18.88
CA GLY A 60 -20.90 8.68 18.03
C GLY A 60 -19.93 9.84 18.24
N GLU A 61 -18.86 9.62 19.00
CA GLU A 61 -17.78 10.58 19.20
C GLU A 61 -16.80 10.55 18.02
N ASN A 62 -16.18 11.69 17.73
CA ASN A 62 -15.12 11.75 16.72
C ASN A 62 -13.81 11.25 17.32
N VAL A 63 -13.23 10.21 16.73
CA VAL A 63 -11.92 9.66 17.09
C VAL A 63 -10.95 9.82 15.93
N ASP A 64 -9.76 10.35 16.21
CA ASP A 64 -8.69 10.51 15.22
C ASP A 64 -7.88 9.22 15.13
N ILE A 65 -8.05 8.48 14.03
CA ILE A 65 -7.57 7.09 13.93
C ILE A 65 -6.21 6.95 13.26
N VAL A 66 -5.55 8.06 12.90
CA VAL A 66 -4.21 8.05 12.27
C VAL A 66 -3.20 8.81 13.10
N LEU A 67 -1.94 8.36 13.10
CA LEU A 67 -0.85 9.07 13.77
C LEU A 67 -0.53 10.41 13.08
N GLY A 68 0.28 11.25 13.71
CA GLY A 68 0.73 12.51 13.13
C GLY A 68 1.27 13.48 14.18
N TYR A 69 1.38 14.76 13.81
CA TYR A 69 1.82 15.84 14.69
C TYR A 69 0.77 16.93 14.81
N ASP A 70 0.68 17.58 15.99
CA ASP A 70 -0.15 18.76 16.21
C ASP A 70 0.37 19.98 15.42
N ASN A 71 1.69 20.10 15.24
CA ASN A 71 2.30 21.19 14.49
C ASN A 71 2.61 20.78 13.04
N ALA A 72 1.89 21.37 12.07
CA ALA A 72 2.11 21.11 10.64
C ALA A 72 3.55 21.45 10.20
N SER A 73 4.15 22.49 10.79
CA SER A 73 5.51 22.92 10.46
C SER A 73 6.60 22.00 11.02
N TYR A 74 6.25 21.01 11.86
CA TYR A 74 7.21 20.04 12.38
C TYR A 74 7.50 18.90 11.40
N TYR A 75 6.53 18.53 10.55
CA TYR A 75 6.69 17.44 9.58
C TYR A 75 7.98 17.55 8.73
N PRO A 76 8.37 18.72 8.17
CA PRO A 76 9.58 18.83 7.35
C PRO A 76 10.90 18.85 8.13
N VAL A 77 10.85 19.04 9.45
CA VAL A 77 12.05 19.21 10.31
C VAL A 77 12.18 18.10 11.33
N ASP A 78 11.29 17.11 11.31
CA ASP A 78 11.40 15.91 12.11
C ASP A 78 12.63 15.11 11.64
N PRO A 79 13.66 14.94 12.50
CA PRO A 79 14.88 14.23 12.12
C PRO A 79 14.64 12.73 11.90
N SER A 80 13.57 12.16 12.47
CA SER A 80 13.24 10.74 12.32
C SER A 80 12.50 10.43 11.03
N HIS A 81 11.71 11.39 10.54
CA HIS A 81 10.83 11.31 9.36
C HIS A 81 10.28 9.89 9.08
N PRO A 82 9.33 9.38 9.89
CA PRO A 82 8.83 8.01 9.78
C PRO A 82 7.93 7.75 8.56
N VAL A 83 7.91 8.67 7.60
CA VAL A 83 6.98 8.68 6.46
C VAL A 83 5.52 8.68 6.95
N LEU A 84 5.23 9.43 8.02
CA LEU A 84 3.91 9.44 8.67
C LEU A 84 2.79 9.88 7.70
N ASN A 85 2.00 8.92 7.22
CA ASN A 85 0.85 9.11 6.33
C ASN A 85 1.14 9.95 5.07
N ALA A 86 2.38 9.90 4.60
CA ALA A 86 2.81 10.55 3.37
C ALA A 86 2.76 9.57 2.19
N ILE A 87 2.98 10.09 0.99
CA ILE A 87 3.26 9.28 -0.20
C ILE A 87 4.77 9.16 -0.37
N PRO A 88 5.38 8.01 0.00
CA PRO A 88 6.72 7.71 -0.46
C PRO A 88 6.71 7.47 -1.97
N GLY A 89 7.77 7.85 -2.66
CA GLY A 89 7.86 7.64 -4.10
C GLY A 89 9.20 8.11 -4.68
N ARG A 90 9.54 7.76 -5.92
CA ARG A 90 8.65 7.21 -6.96
C ARG A 90 8.43 5.69 -6.95
N TYR A 91 9.27 4.96 -6.22
CA TYR A 91 9.20 3.52 -5.99
C TYR A 91 9.20 3.25 -4.48
N VAL A 92 8.09 2.72 -3.97
CA VAL A 92 7.89 2.46 -2.54
C VAL A 92 8.56 1.17 -2.09
N ASN A 93 8.70 0.99 -0.78
CA ASN A 93 9.38 -0.15 -0.18
C ASN A 93 10.82 -0.32 -0.71
N ARG A 94 11.38 -1.53 -0.66
CA ARG A 94 12.80 -1.79 -0.94
C ARG A 94 13.09 -2.11 -2.40
N ILE A 95 14.23 -1.61 -2.88
CA ILE A 95 14.97 -2.12 -4.03
C ILE A 95 16.21 -2.84 -3.51
N GLY A 96 16.30 -4.13 -3.79
CA GLY A 96 17.38 -5.00 -3.36
C GLY A 96 18.74 -4.52 -3.86
N LYS A 97 19.72 -4.47 -2.95
CA LYS A 97 21.11 -4.06 -3.24
C LYS A 97 21.27 -2.65 -3.82
N ALA A 98 20.21 -1.83 -3.74
CA ALA A 98 20.14 -0.51 -4.35
C ALA A 98 20.48 -0.54 -5.85
N THR A 99 20.01 -1.57 -6.55
CA THR A 99 20.21 -1.70 -8.00
C THR A 99 18.97 -2.23 -8.67
N TYR A 100 18.76 -1.86 -9.92
CA TYR A 100 17.72 -2.42 -10.78
C TYR A 100 18.17 -2.44 -12.24
N SER A 101 17.50 -3.23 -13.07
CA SER A 101 17.78 -3.26 -14.51
C SER A 101 16.57 -2.92 -15.37
N ILE A 102 16.79 -2.10 -16.40
CA ILE A 102 15.81 -1.80 -17.44
C ILE A 102 16.46 -2.11 -18.79
N ASP A 103 15.80 -2.93 -19.61
CA ASP A 103 16.29 -3.34 -20.94
C ASP A 103 17.73 -3.90 -20.95
N GLY A 104 18.14 -4.55 -19.85
CA GLY A 104 19.47 -5.14 -19.68
C GLY A 104 20.56 -4.17 -19.20
N GLU A 105 20.25 -2.88 -19.05
CA GLU A 105 21.14 -1.90 -18.43
C GLU A 105 20.95 -1.88 -16.92
N LEU A 106 22.06 -1.85 -16.17
CA LEU A 106 22.06 -1.84 -14.70
C LEU A 106 22.17 -0.41 -14.17
N PHE A 107 21.26 -0.04 -13.28
CA PHE A 107 21.24 1.25 -12.59
C PHE A 107 21.50 1.04 -11.10
N SER A 108 22.13 2.03 -10.47
CA SER A 108 22.37 2.05 -9.03
C SER A 108 21.63 3.22 -8.38
N THR A 109 20.99 2.96 -7.24
CA THR A 109 20.23 3.91 -6.45
C THR A 109 20.91 4.21 -5.13
N GLU A 110 20.39 5.18 -4.38
CA GLU A 110 20.90 5.53 -3.06
C GLU A 110 20.73 4.37 -2.05
N LYS A 111 21.77 4.04 -1.30
CA LYS A 111 21.68 3.12 -0.15
C LYS A 111 21.30 3.89 1.11
N ASN A 112 20.02 3.90 1.45
CA ASN A 112 19.49 4.55 2.65
C ASN A 112 18.92 3.57 3.68
N ASP A 113 18.93 2.26 3.38
CA ASP A 113 18.47 1.21 4.29
C ASP A 113 19.41 0.00 4.19
N GLY A 114 20.55 0.08 4.88
CA GLY A 114 21.63 -0.89 4.75
C GLY A 114 22.17 -0.94 3.32
N GLU A 115 22.16 -2.13 2.71
CA GLU A 115 22.57 -2.31 1.31
C GLU A 115 21.46 -2.00 0.30
N ASN A 116 20.25 -1.69 0.76
CA ASN A 116 19.06 -1.51 -0.07
C ASN A 116 18.70 -0.03 -0.22
N THR A 117 17.84 0.25 -1.20
CA THR A 117 17.13 1.54 -1.28
C THR A 117 15.74 1.37 -0.71
N LEU A 118 15.37 2.13 0.30
CA LEU A 118 14.01 2.18 0.85
C LEU A 118 13.31 3.46 0.38
N HIS A 119 12.10 3.30 -0.15
CA HIS A 119 11.22 4.39 -0.57
C HIS A 119 11.88 5.39 -1.53
N SER A 120 12.78 4.95 -2.40
CA SER A 120 13.53 5.83 -3.34
C SER A 120 14.50 6.82 -2.70
N GLY A 121 15.04 6.52 -1.51
CA GLY A 121 16.15 7.29 -0.94
C GLY A 121 15.73 8.46 -0.04
N THR A 122 16.68 9.32 0.30
CA THR A 122 16.52 10.41 1.29
C THR A 122 15.84 11.66 0.75
N ASN A 123 15.72 11.80 -0.57
CA ASN A 123 14.97 12.88 -1.23
C ASN A 123 13.67 12.40 -1.89
N ASN A 124 13.09 11.31 -1.36
CA ASN A 124 11.86 10.76 -1.91
C ASN A 124 10.65 11.70 -1.75
N TRP A 125 9.52 11.35 -2.35
CA TRP A 125 8.36 12.25 -2.42
C TRP A 125 7.77 12.64 -1.07
N SER A 126 7.99 11.86 0.00
CA SER A 126 7.56 12.22 1.35
C SER A 126 8.36 13.35 1.97
N PHE A 127 9.60 13.58 1.50
CA PHE A 127 10.48 14.66 1.96
C PHE A 127 10.28 15.98 1.21
N ARG A 128 9.28 16.06 0.33
CA ARG A 128 9.13 17.15 -0.64
C ARG A 128 7.77 17.82 -0.53
N PHE A 129 7.73 19.11 -0.83
CA PHE A 129 6.46 19.83 -0.97
C PHE A 129 5.81 19.52 -2.31
N TRP A 130 4.53 19.16 -2.25
CA TRP A 130 3.67 19.01 -3.41
C TRP A 130 2.88 20.29 -3.62
N ASN A 131 2.52 20.58 -4.87
CA ASN A 131 1.60 21.67 -5.19
C ASN A 131 0.17 21.23 -4.93
N VAL A 132 -0.61 22.03 -4.21
CA VAL A 132 -2.06 21.84 -4.12
C VAL A 132 -2.67 22.38 -5.41
N THR A 133 -3.29 21.51 -6.20
CA THR A 133 -3.82 21.87 -7.52
C THR A 133 -5.33 22.06 -7.52
N GLU A 134 -6.05 21.44 -6.59
CA GLU A 134 -7.51 21.54 -6.45
C GLU A 134 -7.93 21.28 -5.00
N VAL A 135 -8.90 22.04 -4.49
CA VAL A 135 -9.56 21.77 -3.19
C VAL A 135 -11.05 22.06 -3.31
N THR A 136 -11.86 21.14 -2.83
CA THR A 136 -13.30 21.28 -2.65
C THR A 136 -13.66 20.99 -1.18
N ALA A 137 -14.93 21.04 -0.82
CA ALA A 137 -15.37 20.64 0.52
C ALA A 137 -15.08 19.16 0.84
N THR A 138 -15.04 18.29 -0.19
CA THR A 138 -14.95 16.83 -0.05
C THR A 138 -13.73 16.22 -0.72
N SER A 139 -12.86 17.00 -1.37
CA SER A 139 -11.67 16.47 -2.04
C SER A 139 -10.51 17.46 -2.10
N ILE A 140 -9.29 16.93 -2.18
CA ILE A 140 -8.07 17.69 -2.41
C ILE A 140 -7.15 16.93 -3.36
N THR A 141 -6.54 17.66 -4.30
CA THR A 141 -5.58 17.12 -5.27
C THR A 141 -4.21 17.78 -5.07
N PHE A 142 -3.17 16.94 -5.01
CA PHE A 142 -1.78 17.35 -4.96
C PHE A 142 -1.05 16.89 -6.24
N GLY A 143 -0.09 17.67 -6.70
CA GLY A 143 0.78 17.31 -7.83
C GLY A 143 2.25 17.61 -7.55
N ILE A 144 3.13 16.77 -8.08
CA ILE A 144 4.59 16.95 -8.02
C ILE A 144 5.23 16.64 -9.38
N LEU A 145 6.24 17.43 -9.74
CA LEU A 145 7.18 17.08 -10.78
C LEU A 145 8.44 16.52 -10.11
N ASP A 146 8.68 15.23 -10.29
CA ASP A 146 9.92 14.58 -9.88
C ASP A 146 10.89 14.57 -11.06
N LYS A 147 11.83 15.50 -11.07
CA LYS A 147 12.83 15.59 -12.14
C LYS A 147 13.75 14.37 -12.11
N SER A 148 14.27 14.00 -13.27
CA SER A 148 15.27 12.95 -13.42
C SER A 148 16.38 13.09 -12.38
N ASN A 149 16.65 11.98 -11.68
CA ASN A 149 17.68 11.86 -10.66
C ASN A 149 17.49 12.77 -9.42
N SER A 150 16.28 13.27 -9.14
CA SER A 150 16.01 13.96 -7.86
C SER A 150 16.23 13.03 -6.67
N SER A 151 15.81 11.76 -6.81
CA SER A 151 16.30 10.63 -6.03
C SER A 151 17.44 9.98 -6.82
N GLN A 152 18.60 9.80 -6.19
CA GLN A 152 19.77 9.26 -6.88
C GLN A 152 19.46 7.89 -7.50
N GLY A 153 19.78 7.76 -8.79
CA GLY A 153 19.57 6.55 -9.58
C GLY A 153 18.18 6.42 -10.20
N MET A 154 17.23 7.30 -9.83
CA MET A 154 15.87 7.27 -10.38
C MET A 154 15.78 8.19 -11.60
N LEU A 155 16.00 7.62 -12.79
CA LEU A 155 16.11 8.40 -14.03
C LEU A 155 14.76 8.71 -14.67
N GLY A 156 14.70 9.78 -15.47
CA GLY A 156 13.49 10.23 -16.15
C GLY A 156 12.65 11.18 -15.29
N ASP A 157 12.06 12.17 -15.94
CA ASP A 157 11.08 13.05 -15.33
C ASP A 157 9.77 12.28 -15.08
N VAL A 158 9.17 12.47 -13.92
CA VAL A 158 7.89 11.86 -13.53
C VAL A 158 6.93 12.95 -13.08
N HIS A 159 5.76 12.98 -13.71
CA HIS A 159 4.62 13.77 -13.25
C HIS A 159 3.74 12.87 -12.39
N ALA A 160 3.58 13.22 -11.12
CA ALA A 160 2.72 12.46 -10.21
C ALA A 160 1.63 13.34 -9.59
N GLN A 161 0.46 12.74 -9.35
CA GLN A 161 -0.65 13.35 -8.67
C GLN A 161 -1.30 12.38 -7.69
N VAL A 162 -1.88 12.93 -6.62
CA VAL A 162 -2.81 12.21 -5.75
C VAL A 162 -4.08 13.05 -5.56
N LYS A 163 -5.24 12.41 -5.66
CA LYS A 163 -6.52 12.96 -5.25
C LYS A 163 -7.05 12.17 -4.06
N TYR A 164 -7.27 12.89 -2.96
CA TYR A 164 -8.02 12.40 -1.81
C TYR A 164 -9.46 12.88 -1.88
N SER A 165 -10.41 12.02 -1.57
CA SER A 165 -11.81 12.41 -1.44
C SER A 165 -12.51 11.69 -0.29
N VAL A 166 -13.53 12.35 0.27
CA VAL A 166 -14.39 11.80 1.31
C VAL A 166 -15.86 11.86 0.90
N GLU A 167 -16.60 10.77 1.14
CA GLU A 167 -18.04 10.68 0.86
C GLU A 167 -18.71 9.71 1.83
N GLY A 168 -19.58 10.24 2.70
CA GLY A 168 -20.08 9.49 3.85
C GLY A 168 -18.92 8.95 4.69
N GLY A 169 -18.94 7.67 5.07
CA GLY A 169 -17.81 7.00 5.74
C GLY A 169 -16.63 6.61 4.84
N THR A 170 -16.63 6.98 3.56
CA THR A 170 -15.60 6.52 2.61
C THR A 170 -14.48 7.54 2.46
N TRP A 171 -13.24 7.08 2.61
CA TRP A 171 -12.03 7.81 2.22
C TRP A 171 -11.39 7.12 1.02
N LYS A 172 -11.25 7.86 -0.08
CA LYS A 172 -10.70 7.36 -1.35
C LYS A 172 -9.42 8.10 -1.69
N ILE A 173 -8.44 7.34 -2.19
CA ILE A 173 -7.12 7.77 -2.62
C ILE A 173 -6.97 7.32 -4.08
N ASN A 174 -6.78 8.26 -4.99
CA ASN A 174 -6.42 7.97 -6.39
C ASN A 174 -5.04 8.56 -6.65
N MET A 175 -4.06 7.74 -7.07
CA MET A 175 -2.72 8.18 -7.40
C MET A 175 -2.36 7.80 -8.83
N GLU A 176 -1.73 8.73 -9.52
CA GLU A 176 -1.27 8.56 -10.90
C GLU A 176 0.16 9.09 -11.02
N ALA A 177 1.02 8.37 -11.73
CA ALA A 177 2.35 8.82 -12.10
C ALA A 177 2.65 8.49 -13.57
N THR A 178 3.23 9.44 -14.30
CA THR A 178 3.59 9.29 -15.71
C THR A 178 5.03 9.72 -15.93
N ALA A 179 5.81 8.85 -16.58
CA ALA A 179 7.14 9.16 -17.11
C ALA A 179 7.04 9.26 -18.64
N PRO A 180 7.06 10.49 -19.21
CA PRO A 180 6.81 10.68 -20.64
C PRO A 180 7.99 10.25 -21.53
N ASP A 181 9.22 10.42 -21.05
CA ASP A 181 10.42 10.39 -21.92
C ASP A 181 11.38 9.23 -21.62
N THR A 182 11.34 8.64 -20.42
CA THR A 182 12.30 7.62 -19.99
C THR A 182 11.61 6.53 -19.19
N LYS A 183 11.95 5.26 -19.47
CA LYS A 183 11.53 4.13 -18.63
C LYS A 183 12.08 4.31 -17.23
N THR A 184 11.22 4.21 -16.23
CA THR A 184 11.60 4.39 -14.83
C THR A 184 10.76 3.50 -13.93
N PRO A 185 11.28 3.04 -12.78
CA PRO A 185 10.48 2.31 -11.80
C PRO A 185 9.41 3.23 -11.21
N LEU A 186 8.15 2.77 -11.20
CA LEU A 186 7.04 3.41 -10.51
C LEU A 186 6.31 2.37 -9.67
N MET A 187 6.11 2.67 -8.40
CA MET A 187 5.29 1.85 -7.49
C MET A 187 4.84 2.77 -6.37
N LEU A 188 3.52 2.99 -6.24
CA LEU A 188 2.96 4.03 -5.38
C LEU A 188 2.12 3.43 -4.25
N THR A 189 2.18 4.05 -3.08
CA THR A 189 1.31 3.74 -1.94
C THR A 189 1.11 4.97 -1.07
N GLN A 190 0.20 4.86 -0.11
CA GLN A 190 -0.02 5.82 0.95
C GLN A 190 0.37 5.17 2.29
N HIS A 191 1.36 5.73 2.99
CA HIS A 191 1.96 5.12 4.18
C HIS A 191 1.21 5.46 5.48
N THR A 192 -0.10 5.17 5.53
CA THR A 192 -0.95 5.57 6.66
C THR A 192 -0.80 4.65 7.87
N TYR A 193 -0.55 5.25 9.03
CA TYR A 193 -0.40 4.58 10.31
C TYR A 193 -1.69 4.69 11.13
N PHE A 194 -2.39 3.56 11.28
CA PHE A 194 -3.66 3.48 11.99
C PHE A 194 -3.50 3.02 13.44
N ASN A 195 -4.33 3.61 14.31
CA ASN A 195 -4.75 3.03 15.57
C ASN A 195 -6.24 3.39 15.74
N LEU A 196 -7.13 2.40 15.59
CA LEU A 196 -8.58 2.65 15.52
C LEU A 196 -9.18 3.08 16.87
N ASP A 197 -8.41 3.05 17.95
CA ASP A 197 -8.84 3.43 19.29
C ASP A 197 -8.37 4.81 19.69
N ALA A 198 -7.66 5.51 18.78
CA ALA A 198 -7.01 6.79 19.07
C ALA A 198 -6.15 6.72 20.35
N TYR A 199 -5.55 5.55 20.64
CA TYR A 199 -4.75 5.29 21.85
C TYR A 199 -5.52 5.43 23.18
N ARG A 200 -6.83 5.15 23.17
CA ARG A 200 -7.70 5.28 24.36
C ARG A 200 -8.16 3.95 24.95
N ASP A 201 -7.74 2.80 24.40
CA ASP A 201 -8.10 1.48 24.95
C ASP A 201 -7.43 1.28 26.34
N PRO A 202 -8.21 1.03 27.42
CA PRO A 202 -7.65 0.75 28.74
C PRO A 202 -6.82 -0.54 28.80
N ALA A 203 -6.96 -1.45 27.84
CA ALA A 203 -6.09 -2.63 27.73
C ALA A 203 -4.65 -2.28 27.30
N GLY A 204 -4.41 -1.04 26.86
CA GLY A 204 -3.09 -0.50 26.58
C GLY A 204 -2.94 0.06 25.16
N PRO A 205 -1.82 0.70 24.85
CA PRO A 205 -1.63 1.42 23.59
C PRO A 205 -1.23 0.53 22.41
N LYS A 206 -1.09 -0.79 22.60
CA LYS A 206 -0.59 -1.70 21.57
C LYS A 206 -1.69 -2.07 20.57
N ILE A 207 -1.33 -2.35 19.33
CA ILE A 207 -2.29 -2.70 18.25
C ILE A 207 -2.85 -4.13 18.39
N TRP A 208 -2.49 -4.86 19.43
CA TRP A 208 -2.70 -6.31 19.55
C TRP A 208 -4.16 -6.74 19.71
N ASN A 209 -5.01 -5.83 20.20
CA ASN A 209 -6.45 -6.05 20.33
C ASN A 209 -7.22 -5.71 19.04
N HIS A 210 -6.58 -5.08 18.06
CA HIS A 210 -7.18 -4.89 16.75
C HIS A 210 -7.21 -6.23 16.02
N THR A 211 -8.25 -6.39 15.20
CA THR A 211 -8.43 -7.57 14.37
C THR A 211 -8.18 -7.25 12.91
N LEU A 212 -7.56 -8.19 12.19
CA LEU A 212 -7.30 -8.12 10.77
C LEU A 212 -7.91 -9.33 10.05
N HIS A 213 -8.46 -9.11 8.85
CA HIS A 213 -8.88 -10.16 7.95
C HIS A 213 -8.55 -9.79 6.51
N VAL A 214 -7.82 -10.67 5.80
CA VAL A 214 -7.39 -10.50 4.40
C VAL A 214 -7.77 -11.75 3.57
N PRO A 215 -9.05 -11.90 3.19
CA PRO A 215 -9.59 -13.18 2.69
C PRO A 215 -8.95 -13.67 1.38
N TYR A 216 -8.33 -12.78 0.62
CA TYR A 216 -7.70 -13.07 -0.67
C TYR A 216 -6.19 -13.20 -0.56
N SER A 217 -5.65 -13.34 0.66
CA SER A 217 -4.23 -13.19 0.92
C SER A 217 -3.66 -14.32 1.78
N SER A 218 -3.77 -15.54 1.29
CA SER A 218 -3.11 -16.70 1.90
C SER A 218 -1.64 -16.81 1.53
N ARG A 219 -1.19 -16.12 0.47
CA ARG A 219 0.21 -16.11 0.03
C ARG A 219 0.91 -14.82 0.43
N TYR A 220 2.19 -14.93 0.79
CA TYR A 220 3.02 -13.80 1.19
C TYR A 220 4.47 -13.95 0.71
N LEU A 221 5.21 -12.85 0.62
CA LEU A 221 6.63 -12.87 0.31
C LEU A 221 7.44 -13.25 1.54
N GLU A 222 8.35 -14.22 1.38
CA GLU A 222 9.37 -14.48 2.38
C GLU A 222 10.36 -13.32 2.43
N ASN A 223 10.59 -12.78 3.62
CA ASN A 223 11.57 -11.73 3.86
C ASN A 223 12.82 -12.31 4.52
N ASP A 224 13.97 -11.69 4.24
CA ASP A 224 15.20 -11.89 5.00
C ASP A 224 15.23 -11.03 6.27
N ASP A 225 16.33 -11.12 7.03
CA ASP A 225 16.52 -10.35 8.26
C ASP A 225 16.55 -8.83 8.03
N GLY A 226 16.80 -8.37 6.81
CA GLY A 226 16.71 -6.97 6.40
C GLY A 226 15.31 -6.52 5.98
N ALA A 227 14.30 -7.39 6.15
CA ALA A 227 12.95 -7.21 5.65
C ALA A 227 12.89 -6.97 4.12
N LEU A 228 13.85 -7.53 3.38
CA LEU A 228 13.86 -7.58 1.92
C LEU A 228 13.29 -8.93 1.46
N PRO A 229 12.39 -8.96 0.46
CA PRO A 229 11.92 -10.22 -0.11
C PRO A 229 13.05 -11.07 -0.69
N THR A 230 13.02 -12.38 -0.43
CA THR A 230 13.98 -13.35 -1.01
C THR A 230 13.63 -13.74 -2.45
N GLY A 231 12.47 -13.30 -2.93
CA GLY A 231 11.85 -13.73 -4.19
C GLY A 231 11.00 -15.01 -4.06
N ARG A 232 10.95 -15.64 -2.88
CA ARG A 232 10.08 -16.80 -2.60
C ARG A 232 8.69 -16.33 -2.16
N ILE A 233 7.68 -17.00 -2.71
CA ILE A 233 6.27 -16.83 -2.31
C ILE A 233 5.90 -18.05 -1.45
N LEU A 234 5.48 -17.78 -0.22
CA LEU A 234 5.02 -18.80 0.73
C LEU A 234 3.49 -18.79 0.82
N THR A 235 2.91 -19.85 1.37
CA THR A 235 1.48 -19.92 1.70
C THR A 235 1.35 -20.08 3.21
N ALA A 236 0.60 -19.20 3.86
CA ALA A 236 0.33 -19.27 5.28
C ALA A 236 -0.59 -20.47 5.55
N ALA A 237 -0.16 -21.39 6.41
CA ALA A 237 -1.03 -22.46 6.88
C ALA A 237 -2.09 -21.87 7.81
N PRO A 238 -3.34 -22.39 7.80
CA PRO A 238 -4.38 -21.96 8.73
C PRO A 238 -3.88 -21.98 10.19
N GLY A 239 -4.08 -20.87 10.90
CA GLY A 239 -3.65 -20.67 12.29
C GLY A 239 -2.18 -20.28 12.47
N SER A 240 -1.36 -20.23 11.42
CA SER A 240 0.04 -19.80 11.51
C SER A 240 0.19 -18.30 11.82
N ILE A 241 1.41 -17.84 12.15
CA ILE A 241 1.71 -16.44 12.47
C ILE A 241 1.20 -15.49 11.39
N ASN A 242 1.43 -15.82 10.12
CA ASN A 242 1.11 -14.97 8.97
C ASN A 242 -0.25 -15.27 8.31
N ASP A 243 -1.08 -16.11 8.95
CA ASP A 243 -2.44 -16.41 8.47
C ASP A 243 -3.47 -15.42 9.01
N PHE A 244 -3.85 -14.49 8.14
CA PHE A 244 -4.98 -13.57 8.34
C PHE A 244 -6.12 -13.80 7.32
N ALA A 245 -6.02 -14.87 6.52
CA ALA A 245 -6.94 -15.14 5.43
C ALA A 245 -8.00 -16.19 5.78
N SER A 246 -7.67 -17.13 6.68
CA SER A 246 -8.50 -18.30 6.92
C SER A 246 -9.79 -18.01 7.67
N GLU A 247 -9.79 -17.02 8.57
CA GLU A 247 -10.95 -16.68 9.42
C GLU A 247 -11.11 -15.16 9.56
N PRO A 248 -12.35 -14.65 9.70
CA PRO A 248 -12.60 -13.23 9.93
C PRO A 248 -12.11 -12.77 11.30
N ASP A 249 -11.82 -11.46 11.39
CA ASP A 249 -11.54 -10.74 12.63
C ASP A 249 -10.46 -11.41 13.53
N ILE A 250 -9.33 -11.85 12.94
CA ILE A 250 -8.19 -12.44 13.66
C ILE A 250 -7.42 -11.35 14.42
N LEU A 251 -7.19 -11.53 15.72
CA LEU A 251 -6.38 -10.62 16.53
C LEU A 251 -4.95 -10.50 15.99
N LEU A 252 -4.46 -9.28 15.80
CA LEU A 252 -3.04 -9.04 15.44
C LEU A 252 -2.10 -9.64 16.50
N GLY A 253 -2.52 -9.65 17.77
CA GLY A 253 -1.78 -10.24 18.87
C GLY A 253 -1.90 -11.77 19.04
N ARG A 254 -2.61 -12.49 18.15
CA ARG A 254 -2.90 -13.93 18.33
C ARG A 254 -1.66 -14.78 18.61
N SER A 255 -0.55 -14.46 17.94
CA SER A 255 0.66 -15.28 17.94
C SER A 255 1.76 -14.74 18.85
N ARG A 256 1.47 -13.80 19.77
CA ARG A 256 2.50 -13.15 20.59
C ARG A 256 3.26 -14.09 21.53
N ASP A 257 2.63 -15.19 21.93
CA ASP A 257 3.24 -16.21 22.76
C ASP A 257 4.03 -17.25 21.94
N ASP A 258 4.01 -17.16 20.61
CA ASP A 258 4.82 -18.00 19.72
C ASP A 258 6.29 -17.53 19.75
N PRO A 259 7.27 -18.41 20.05
CA PRO A 259 8.69 -18.06 20.04
C PRO A 259 9.23 -17.53 18.71
N ALA A 260 8.58 -17.82 17.59
CA ALA A 260 8.93 -17.31 16.26
C ALA A 260 8.28 -15.96 15.93
N PHE A 261 7.39 -15.45 16.78
CA PHE A 261 6.78 -14.14 16.59
C PHE A 261 7.80 -12.99 16.72
N PRO A 262 8.68 -13.00 17.74
CA PRO A 262 9.89 -12.17 17.71
C PRO A 262 10.75 -12.53 16.49
N GLY A 263 10.95 -11.57 15.57
CA GLY A 263 11.69 -11.79 14.33
C GLY A 263 10.84 -12.01 13.07
N ASN A 264 9.52 -12.22 13.19
CA ASN A 264 8.64 -12.36 12.02
C ASN A 264 8.63 -11.09 11.12
N CYS A 265 8.95 -9.93 11.69
CA CYS A 265 9.11 -8.65 11.02
C CYS A 265 10.58 -8.33 10.61
N GLY A 266 11.50 -9.30 10.73
CA GLY A 266 12.92 -9.16 10.43
C GLY A 266 13.80 -8.75 11.64
N ALA A 267 14.89 -8.04 11.36
CA ALA A 267 15.86 -7.51 12.33
C ALA A 267 16.49 -8.56 13.25
N GLY A 268 16.75 -9.77 12.75
CA GLY A 268 17.45 -10.83 13.50
C GLY A 268 16.82 -11.16 14.86
N GLY A 269 15.48 -11.11 14.96
CA GLY A 269 14.74 -11.40 16.19
C GLY A 269 14.49 -10.20 17.12
N GLN A 270 14.96 -9.00 16.77
CA GLN A 270 14.81 -7.81 17.63
C GLN A 270 13.48 -7.06 17.45
N CYS A 271 12.68 -7.48 16.47
CA CYS A 271 11.39 -6.88 16.17
C CYS A 271 10.23 -7.73 16.75
N GLU A 272 9.11 -7.09 17.08
CA GLU A 272 7.86 -7.75 17.48
C GLU A 272 6.73 -7.30 16.54
N GLY A 273 6.12 -8.25 15.83
CA GLY A 273 4.97 -8.00 14.97
C GLY A 273 5.17 -8.40 13.51
N TYR A 274 4.60 -7.60 12.61
CA TYR A 274 4.54 -7.86 11.18
C TYR A 274 5.24 -6.76 10.41
N ASN A 275 5.95 -7.17 9.35
CA ASN A 275 6.56 -6.29 8.36
C ASN A 275 6.73 -7.12 7.07
N GLY A 276 5.61 -7.50 6.47
CA GLY A 276 5.57 -8.45 5.35
C GLY A 276 4.64 -8.00 4.23
N PHE A 277 4.79 -8.62 3.06
CA PHE A 277 3.94 -8.37 1.90
C PHE A 277 3.03 -9.57 1.63
N TRP A 278 1.71 -9.33 1.62
CA TRP A 278 0.69 -10.32 1.32
C TRP A 278 0.12 -10.09 -0.08
N LEU A 279 0.01 -11.17 -0.86
CA LEU A 279 -0.51 -11.13 -2.22
C LEU A 279 -2.04 -11.05 -2.18
N ILE A 280 -2.66 -10.36 -3.13
CA ILE A 280 -4.12 -10.37 -3.34
C ILE A 280 -4.43 -11.29 -4.52
N ASP A 281 -4.90 -12.49 -4.21
CA ASP A 281 -5.20 -13.56 -5.17
C ASP A 281 -6.69 -13.70 -5.45
N ASP A 282 -7.05 -13.73 -6.73
CA ASP A 282 -8.39 -14.04 -7.21
C ASP A 282 -9.53 -13.20 -6.57
N ALA A 283 -9.21 -11.99 -6.11
CA ALA A 283 -10.18 -11.05 -5.58
C ALA A 283 -11.11 -10.56 -6.71
N PRO A 284 -12.44 -10.67 -6.56
CA PRO A 284 -13.38 -10.06 -7.49
C PRO A 284 -13.17 -8.54 -7.58
N GLU A 285 -13.54 -7.95 -8.71
CA GLU A 285 -13.49 -6.49 -8.88
C GLU A 285 -14.30 -5.80 -7.76
N GLY A 286 -13.67 -4.82 -7.11
CA GLY A 286 -14.29 -4.09 -5.99
C GLY A 286 -14.48 -4.92 -4.72
N ALA A 287 -13.85 -6.09 -4.59
CA ALA A 287 -13.87 -6.86 -3.34
C ALA A 287 -13.14 -6.13 -2.21
N VAL A 288 -13.60 -6.36 -0.98
CA VAL A 288 -12.89 -5.93 0.24
C VAL A 288 -11.73 -6.89 0.45
N VAL A 289 -10.51 -6.39 0.30
CA VAL A 289 -9.28 -7.19 0.38
C VAL A 289 -8.67 -7.22 1.77
N ALA A 290 -8.95 -6.21 2.60
CA ALA A 290 -8.56 -6.18 4.01
C ALA A 290 -9.67 -5.56 4.87
N THR A 291 -9.80 -6.04 6.09
CA THR A 291 -10.65 -5.43 7.11
C THR A 291 -9.84 -5.31 8.40
N LEU A 292 -9.58 -4.09 8.85
CA LEU A 292 -9.03 -3.78 10.17
C LEU A 292 -10.17 -3.33 11.08
N ALA A 293 -10.24 -3.81 12.31
CA ALA A 293 -11.28 -3.41 13.24
C ALA A 293 -10.80 -3.34 14.69
N SER A 294 -11.55 -2.58 15.50
CA SER A 294 -11.42 -2.58 16.95
C SER A 294 -12.79 -2.78 17.60
N GLU A 295 -12.85 -3.69 18.57
CA GLU A 295 -14.02 -3.86 19.43
C GLU A 295 -14.17 -2.71 20.44
N TYR A 296 -13.05 -2.13 20.88
CA TYR A 296 -13.05 -1.04 21.85
C TYR A 296 -13.74 0.20 21.28
N SER A 297 -13.25 0.77 20.17
CA SER A 297 -13.91 1.91 19.53
C SER A 297 -15.12 1.52 18.70
N GLY A 298 -15.24 0.26 18.27
CA GLY A 298 -16.25 -0.20 17.32
C GLY A 298 -16.05 0.32 15.89
N VAL A 299 -14.89 0.90 15.60
CA VAL A 299 -14.50 1.35 14.26
C VAL A 299 -14.03 0.14 13.44
N LYS A 300 -14.54 0.03 12.20
CA LYS A 300 -14.10 -0.96 11.21
C LYS A 300 -13.70 -0.25 9.91
N ALA A 301 -12.53 -0.58 9.40
CA ALA A 301 -11.94 -0.07 8.18
C ALA A 301 -11.86 -1.19 7.12
N LYS A 302 -12.62 -1.05 6.04
CA LYS A 302 -12.63 -1.98 4.91
C LYS A 302 -11.84 -1.40 3.74
N LEU A 303 -10.81 -2.11 3.30
CA LEU A 303 -9.95 -1.74 2.20
C LEU A 303 -10.41 -2.38 0.89
N ARG A 304 -10.48 -1.58 -0.17
CA ARG A 304 -10.52 -2.01 -1.58
C ARG A 304 -9.36 -1.38 -2.31
N THR A 305 -8.76 -2.12 -3.23
CA THR A 305 -7.63 -1.63 -4.02
C THR A 305 -7.56 -2.35 -5.35
N ASP A 306 -6.96 -1.70 -6.35
CA ASP A 306 -6.59 -2.29 -7.64
C ASP A 306 -5.16 -2.85 -7.65
N GLN A 307 -4.45 -2.80 -6.51
CA GLN A 307 -3.08 -3.27 -6.37
C GLN A 307 -2.97 -4.80 -6.20
N LEU A 308 -1.79 -5.35 -6.52
CA LEU A 308 -1.54 -6.79 -6.53
C LEU A 308 -1.28 -7.39 -5.14
N GLY A 309 -1.01 -6.55 -4.15
CA GLY A 309 -0.83 -6.98 -2.76
C GLY A 309 -0.86 -5.81 -1.79
N MET A 310 -0.49 -6.12 -0.55
CA MET A 310 -0.39 -5.13 0.51
C MET A 310 0.78 -5.45 1.45
N GLN A 311 1.56 -4.42 1.80
CA GLN A 311 2.47 -4.49 2.94
C GLN A 311 1.66 -4.29 4.22
N ILE A 312 1.88 -5.14 5.21
CA ILE A 312 1.36 -4.99 6.57
C ILE A 312 2.54 -4.78 7.52
N TYR A 313 2.54 -3.63 8.19
CA TYR A 313 3.60 -3.22 9.10
C TYR A 313 3.03 -2.76 10.43
N THR A 314 3.36 -3.45 11.53
CA THR A 314 2.88 -3.09 12.89
C THR A 314 3.90 -2.26 13.66
N CYS A 315 4.43 -1.20 13.07
CA CYS A 315 5.07 -0.09 13.78
C CYS A 315 6.17 -0.47 14.79
N ASN A 316 6.94 -1.52 14.54
CA ASN A 316 7.89 -2.02 15.54
C ASN A 316 9.13 -1.12 15.74
N TRP A 317 9.31 -0.08 14.91
CA TRP A 317 10.47 0.81 14.95
C TRP A 317 10.25 2.09 15.77
N PHE A 318 9.03 2.37 16.21
CA PHE A 318 8.81 3.47 17.16
C PHE A 318 9.46 3.15 18.50
N ASP A 319 10.31 4.06 18.97
CA ASP A 319 11.15 3.91 20.16
C ASP A 319 10.51 4.52 21.42
N GLY A 320 9.31 5.09 21.32
CA GLY A 320 8.63 5.75 22.42
C GLY A 320 9.00 7.24 22.58
N THR A 321 9.69 7.85 21.62
CA THR A 321 10.07 9.27 21.72
C THR A 321 9.08 10.22 21.03
N SER A 322 8.34 9.76 20.03
CA SER A 322 7.38 10.59 19.30
C SER A 322 6.12 10.88 20.16
N PRO A 323 5.73 12.15 20.32
CA PRO A 323 4.51 12.50 21.04
C PRO A 323 3.25 12.09 20.24
N LEU A 324 2.20 11.68 20.95
CA LEU A 324 0.86 11.60 20.36
C LEU A 324 0.29 13.00 20.14
N LYS A 325 -0.57 13.13 19.13
CA LYS A 325 -1.36 14.35 18.93
C LYS A 325 -2.29 14.58 20.12
N SER A 326 -2.62 15.85 20.37
CA SER A 326 -3.65 16.25 21.34
C SER A 326 -5.03 15.61 21.12
N THR A 327 -5.29 15.09 19.92
CA THR A 327 -6.52 14.36 19.56
C THR A 327 -6.51 12.89 19.96
N GLN A 328 -5.37 12.35 20.41
CA GLN A 328 -5.13 10.95 20.72
C GLN A 328 -4.56 10.79 22.13
N GLY A 329 -4.59 9.55 22.64
CA GLY A 329 -4.01 9.20 23.94
C GLY A 329 -4.91 9.53 25.12
N THR A 330 -4.32 9.39 26.31
CA THR A 330 -4.94 9.63 27.62
C THR A 330 -3.97 10.42 28.51
N GLU A 331 -4.34 10.66 29.77
CA GLU A 331 -3.42 11.29 30.73
C GLU A 331 -2.13 10.47 30.95
N ASP A 332 -2.23 9.15 30.83
CA ASP A 332 -1.13 8.20 31.04
C ASP A 332 -0.44 7.78 29.73
N VAL A 333 -1.12 7.92 28.58
CA VAL A 333 -0.61 7.52 27.26
C VAL A 333 -0.42 8.74 26.39
N LYS A 334 0.84 9.19 26.24
CA LYS A 334 1.20 10.45 25.54
C LYS A 334 2.22 10.29 24.42
N ILE A 335 2.75 9.08 24.21
CA ILE A 335 3.81 8.79 23.25
C ILE A 335 3.44 7.61 22.36
N VAL A 336 3.97 7.59 21.15
CA VAL A 336 3.86 6.48 20.22
C VAL A 336 4.86 5.41 20.61
N GLY A 337 4.37 4.31 21.20
CA GLY A 337 5.22 3.18 21.56
C GLY A 337 5.48 2.21 20.40
N ARG A 338 6.49 1.35 20.56
CA ARG A 338 6.73 0.19 19.67
C ARG A 338 5.44 -0.60 19.47
N SER A 339 5.13 -0.98 18.23
CA SER A 339 3.98 -1.83 17.89
C SER A 339 2.62 -1.35 18.40
N SER A 340 2.42 -0.03 18.37
CA SER A 340 1.19 0.65 18.79
C SER A 340 0.28 1.06 17.64
N CYS A 341 0.72 0.85 16.40
CA CYS A 341 -0.04 1.15 15.20
C CYS A 341 0.13 0.05 14.14
N ILE A 342 -0.60 0.19 13.04
CA ILE A 342 -0.48 -0.64 11.84
C ILE A 342 -0.54 0.24 10.58
N ALA A 343 0.36 0.00 9.64
CA ALA A 343 0.25 0.47 8.26
C ALA A 343 -0.19 -0.70 7.35
N ILE A 344 -1.12 -0.40 6.45
CA ILE A 344 -1.59 -1.32 5.40
C ILE A 344 -1.42 -0.58 4.07
N GLU A 345 -0.37 -0.92 3.35
CA GLU A 345 0.09 -0.20 2.16
C GLU A 345 -0.21 -1.05 0.93
N ALA A 346 -1.23 -0.68 0.15
CA ALA A 346 -1.55 -1.37 -1.09
C ALA A 346 -0.59 -0.93 -2.21
N HIS A 347 0.16 -1.88 -2.76
CA HIS A 347 1.10 -1.63 -3.87
C HIS A 347 1.45 -2.93 -4.61
N ASP A 348 2.27 -2.83 -5.64
CA ASP A 348 2.85 -3.97 -6.35
C ASP A 348 3.92 -4.70 -5.50
N TYR A 349 4.47 -5.82 -5.98
CA TYR A 349 5.45 -6.62 -5.26
C TYR A 349 6.68 -5.81 -4.85
N THR A 350 7.01 -5.84 -3.56
CA THR A 350 8.28 -5.35 -3.04
C THR A 350 9.46 -6.01 -3.76
N ASP A 351 10.43 -5.20 -4.18
CA ASP A 351 11.57 -5.59 -5.02
C ASP A 351 11.19 -6.31 -6.34
N GLY A 352 9.93 -6.19 -6.79
CA GLY A 352 9.44 -6.88 -7.99
C GLY A 352 10.22 -6.54 -9.25
N ILE A 353 10.86 -5.37 -9.29
CA ILE A 353 11.75 -4.95 -10.39
C ILE A 353 12.98 -5.86 -10.56
N ASN A 354 13.43 -6.53 -9.50
CA ASN A 354 14.55 -7.48 -9.52
C ASN A 354 14.09 -8.95 -9.60
N HIS A 355 12.78 -9.21 -9.51
CA HIS A 355 12.20 -10.55 -9.46
C HIS A 355 11.20 -10.83 -10.61
N VAL A 356 11.40 -10.18 -11.76
CA VAL A 356 10.46 -10.20 -12.90
C VAL A 356 10.12 -11.61 -13.41
N VAL A 357 11.06 -12.56 -13.36
CA VAL A 357 10.86 -13.93 -13.88
C VAL A 357 9.98 -14.77 -12.95
N SER A 358 10.18 -14.73 -11.65
CA SER A 358 9.37 -15.48 -10.67
C SER A 358 7.93 -14.95 -10.60
N LEU A 359 7.75 -13.64 -10.80
CA LEU A 359 6.44 -12.99 -10.79
C LEU A 359 5.63 -13.22 -12.08
N ARG A 360 6.28 -13.31 -13.25
CA ARG A 360 5.61 -13.66 -14.52
C ARG A 360 5.00 -15.06 -14.52
N VAL A 361 5.66 -16.03 -13.87
CA VAL A 361 5.12 -17.40 -13.73
C VAL A 361 3.84 -17.39 -12.88
N SER A 362 3.80 -16.58 -11.81
CA SER A 362 2.60 -16.38 -10.99
C SER A 362 1.46 -15.75 -11.80
N LEU A 363 1.74 -14.70 -12.59
CA LEU A 363 0.73 -14.05 -13.43
C LEU A 363 0.21 -14.95 -14.57
N ALA A 364 1.10 -15.71 -15.23
CA ALA A 364 0.72 -16.68 -16.26
C ALA A 364 -0.14 -17.81 -15.68
N SER A 365 0.14 -18.24 -14.45
CA SER A 365 -0.70 -19.22 -13.75
C SER A 365 -2.11 -18.70 -13.43
N ARG A 366 -2.30 -17.37 -13.29
CA ARG A 366 -3.63 -16.74 -13.17
C ARG A 366 -4.37 -16.73 -14.50
N LEU A 367 -3.71 -16.37 -15.60
CA LEU A 367 -4.33 -16.37 -16.93
C LEU A 367 -4.77 -17.78 -17.37
N ALA A 368 -4.03 -18.83 -16.96
CA ALA A 368 -4.38 -20.22 -17.24
C ALA A 368 -5.59 -20.76 -16.43
N ARG A 369 -6.10 -20.01 -15.43
CA ARG A 369 -7.24 -20.40 -14.58
C ARG A 369 -8.55 -19.70 -14.92
N LEU A 370 -8.55 -18.79 -15.90
CA LEU A 370 -9.78 -18.24 -16.45
C LEU A 370 -10.56 -19.35 -17.18
N PRO A 371 -11.88 -19.48 -16.97
CA PRO A 371 -12.68 -20.44 -17.73
C PRO A 371 -12.58 -20.10 -19.21
N ALA A 372 -12.21 -21.08 -20.04
CA ALA A 372 -12.22 -20.93 -21.48
C ALA A 372 -13.64 -20.52 -21.91
N LEU A 373 -13.79 -19.29 -22.40
CA LEU A 373 -15.01 -18.86 -23.07
C LEU A 373 -15.28 -19.83 -24.23
N PRO A 374 -16.50 -20.39 -24.37
CA PRO A 374 -16.81 -21.23 -25.51
C PRO A 374 -16.88 -20.34 -26.73
N LEU A 375 -15.83 -20.34 -27.54
CA LEU A 375 -15.87 -19.78 -28.90
C LEU A 375 -16.89 -20.59 -29.70
N SER A 376 -18.09 -20.03 -29.91
CA SER A 376 -19.02 -20.57 -30.90
C SER A 376 -18.44 -20.31 -32.29
N LEU A 377 -17.85 -21.34 -32.89
CA LEU A 377 -17.58 -21.34 -34.33
C LEU A 377 -18.91 -21.56 -35.06
N ALA A 378 -19.45 -20.50 -35.66
CA ALA A 378 -20.44 -20.63 -36.72
C ALA A 378 -20.14 -19.61 -37.82
N ALA A 379 -20.11 -20.13 -39.06
CA ALA A 379 -20.09 -19.45 -40.34
C ALA A 379 -18.74 -18.91 -40.87
N LEU A 380 -17.96 -19.79 -41.48
CA LEU A 380 -17.53 -19.64 -42.90
C LEU A 380 -16.98 -20.99 -43.37
N GLY A 381 -17.72 -21.61 -44.29
CA GLY A 381 -17.35 -22.89 -44.85
C GLY A 381 -16.21 -22.75 -45.86
N MET A 382 -15.21 -23.62 -45.74
CA MET A 382 -14.49 -24.17 -46.88
C MET A 382 -13.89 -25.51 -46.44
N ALA A 383 -14.18 -26.53 -47.24
CA ALA A 383 -13.85 -27.92 -46.97
C ALA A 383 -12.34 -28.17 -47.09
N TRP A 384 -11.78 -28.91 -46.12
CA TRP A 384 -10.64 -29.78 -46.41
C TRP A 384 -10.64 -31.03 -45.52
N ARG A 385 -10.43 -32.17 -46.16
CA ARG A 385 -10.39 -33.52 -45.58
C ARG A 385 -9.03 -33.75 -44.90
N GLY A 386 -8.99 -34.42 -43.75
CA GLY A 386 -7.72 -34.91 -43.18
C GLY A 386 -7.83 -35.48 -41.77
N THR A 387 -8.12 -36.79 -41.70
CA THR A 387 -7.76 -37.80 -40.68
C THR A 387 -7.39 -37.39 -39.25
N ALA A 388 -8.12 -38.02 -38.32
CA ALA A 388 -7.90 -38.05 -36.88
C ALA A 388 -6.65 -38.85 -36.46
N THR A 389 -5.91 -38.36 -35.46
CA THR A 389 -5.23 -39.17 -34.43
C THR A 389 -5.16 -38.40 -33.10
N LYS A 390 -5.29 -39.17 -32.01
CA LYS A 390 -5.43 -38.81 -30.58
C LYS A 390 -4.21 -38.09 -29.96
N PRO A 391 -4.36 -37.49 -28.75
CA PRO A 391 -3.36 -36.63 -28.11
C PRO A 391 -2.31 -37.44 -27.34
N ILE A 392 -1.09 -36.89 -27.23
CA ILE A 392 -0.05 -37.37 -26.32
C ILE A 392 0.23 -36.28 -25.28
N ASN A 393 0.13 -36.67 -24.01
CA ASN A 393 0.50 -35.90 -22.83
C ASN A 393 2.03 -35.74 -22.72
N VAL A 394 2.42 -34.54 -22.29
CA VAL A 394 3.46 -34.18 -21.32
C VAL A 394 4.71 -35.07 -21.25
N PHE A 395 5.87 -34.51 -21.59
CA PHE A 395 7.07 -34.61 -20.74
C PHE A 395 7.96 -33.38 -20.94
N ALA A 396 8.31 -32.75 -19.81
CA ALA A 396 9.38 -31.79 -19.71
C ALA A 396 10.72 -32.52 -19.89
N ALA A 397 11.62 -31.93 -20.68
CA ALA A 397 13.04 -32.26 -20.65
C ALA A 397 13.83 -31.00 -21.01
N GLU A 398 14.60 -30.55 -20.03
CA GLU A 398 15.72 -29.64 -20.20
C GLU A 398 16.75 -30.25 -21.17
N HIS A 399 17.41 -29.43 -21.98
CA HIS A 399 18.88 -29.46 -22.14
C HIS A 399 19.38 -28.38 -23.11
N ASN A 400 20.31 -27.57 -22.58
CA ASN A 400 21.44 -26.90 -23.22
C ASN A 400 21.88 -27.45 -24.58
N TRP A 401 22.06 -26.57 -25.57
CA TRP A 401 23.14 -26.69 -26.57
C TRP A 401 23.62 -25.29 -27.02
N MET A 402 24.85 -24.95 -26.66
CA MET A 402 25.75 -24.15 -27.51
C MET A 402 26.34 -25.10 -28.56
N LEU A 403 26.40 -24.69 -29.82
CA LEU A 403 27.64 -24.71 -30.63
C LEU A 403 27.41 -24.10 -32.02
N THR A 404 28.34 -23.21 -32.33
CA THR A 404 28.68 -22.58 -33.61
C THR A 404 29.00 -23.58 -34.74
N ALA A 405 28.60 -23.26 -35.98
CA ALA A 405 29.44 -23.37 -37.17
C ALA A 405 28.77 -22.79 -38.44
N GLN A 406 29.44 -21.82 -39.06
CA GLN A 406 29.40 -21.47 -40.50
C GLN A 406 30.72 -21.97 -41.13
N PRO A 407 30.99 -21.87 -42.46
CA PRO A 407 30.11 -21.63 -43.61
C PRO A 407 30.42 -22.59 -44.81
N ALA A 408 29.60 -22.54 -45.86
CA ALA A 408 30.05 -22.93 -47.20
C ALA A 408 29.30 -22.12 -48.29
N SER A 409 30.08 -21.58 -49.21
CA SER A 409 29.69 -20.81 -50.40
C SER A 409 29.81 -21.69 -51.65
N VAL A 410 28.90 -21.55 -52.62
CA VAL A 410 29.17 -21.58 -54.08
C VAL A 410 28.00 -20.88 -54.80
N LYS A 411 28.35 -20.03 -55.77
CA LYS A 411 27.48 -19.27 -56.70
C LYS A 411 27.03 -20.11 -57.90
N ALA A 412 25.87 -19.82 -58.48
CA ALA A 412 25.73 -19.38 -59.88
C ALA A 412 24.28 -19.00 -60.24
N ASN A 413 24.20 -18.03 -61.16
CA ASN A 413 23.07 -17.21 -61.57
C ASN A 413 22.00 -17.94 -62.39
N GLU A 414 20.76 -17.46 -62.29
CA GLU A 414 19.86 -17.25 -63.44
C GLU A 414 19.02 -15.98 -63.19
N GLU A 415 19.04 -15.05 -64.15
CA GLU A 415 18.30 -13.79 -64.14
C GLU A 415 16.85 -13.98 -64.59
N VAL A 416 15.89 -13.46 -63.81
CA VAL A 416 14.54 -13.18 -64.31
C VAL A 416 14.06 -11.84 -63.74
N GLY A 417 13.85 -10.88 -64.65
CA GLY A 417 12.73 -9.92 -64.65
C GLY A 417 12.55 -9.00 -63.45
N MET A 418 13.02 -7.75 -63.62
CA MET A 418 12.81 -6.61 -62.72
C MET A 418 11.33 -6.30 -62.43
N LEU A 419 10.97 -6.21 -61.15
CA LEU A 419 9.95 -5.29 -60.62
C LEU A 419 10.62 -4.47 -59.52
N ALA A 420 10.61 -3.15 -59.66
CA ALA A 420 11.26 -2.23 -58.73
C ALA A 420 10.65 -2.35 -57.31
N PRO A 421 11.47 -2.44 -56.24
CA PRO A 421 10.94 -2.37 -54.88
C PRO A 421 10.47 -0.94 -54.60
N SER A 422 9.26 -0.83 -54.06
CA SER A 422 8.75 0.38 -53.42
C SER A 422 9.73 0.87 -52.34
N PRO A 423 9.89 2.20 -52.15
CA PRO A 423 10.78 2.72 -51.13
C PRO A 423 10.33 2.22 -49.75
N PRO A 424 11.26 2.01 -48.80
CA PRO A 424 10.90 1.58 -47.46
C PRO A 424 9.94 2.62 -46.86
N GLU A 425 8.78 2.16 -46.42
CA GLU A 425 7.90 2.94 -45.57
C GLU A 425 8.70 3.34 -44.33
N VAL A 426 8.99 4.64 -44.22
CA VAL A 426 9.47 5.23 -42.98
C VAL A 426 8.35 5.00 -41.97
N PRO A 427 8.55 4.21 -40.90
CA PRO A 427 7.51 4.04 -39.90
C PRO A 427 7.21 5.42 -39.33
N CYS A 428 5.95 5.84 -39.40
CA CYS A 428 5.49 7.01 -38.65
C CYS A 428 5.97 6.83 -37.20
N ALA A 429 6.63 7.86 -36.67
CA ALA A 429 7.12 7.88 -35.30
C ALA A 429 6.06 7.30 -34.36
N ASN A 430 6.40 6.21 -33.69
CA ASN A 430 5.61 5.66 -32.61
C ASN A 430 5.25 6.83 -31.69
N SER A 431 3.96 6.97 -31.39
CA SER A 431 3.50 7.77 -30.26
C SER A 431 4.42 7.47 -29.07
N PRO A 432 4.98 8.48 -28.38
CA PRO A 432 5.88 8.22 -27.26
C PRO A 432 5.10 7.35 -26.26
N SER A 433 5.57 6.12 -26.08
CA SER A 433 5.01 5.19 -25.11
C SER A 433 5.20 5.80 -23.74
N ARG A 434 4.14 6.45 -23.24
CA ARG A 434 4.09 7.03 -21.89
C ARG A 434 4.07 5.87 -20.89
N TYR A 435 5.06 5.82 -20.01
CA TYR A 435 5.05 4.85 -18.92
C TYR A 435 4.17 5.40 -17.81
N MET A 436 3.05 4.74 -17.54
CA MET A 436 2.06 5.20 -16.57
C MET A 436 1.88 4.16 -15.45
N TYR A 437 1.72 4.65 -14.24
CA TYR A 437 1.29 3.89 -13.08
C TYR A 437 0.03 4.56 -12.52
N HIS A 438 -1.00 3.77 -12.24
CA HIS A 438 -2.24 4.24 -11.64
C HIS A 438 -2.61 3.28 -10.50
N THR A 439 -3.11 3.83 -9.40
CA THR A 439 -3.61 3.07 -8.26
C THR A 439 -4.79 3.77 -7.63
N VAL A 440 -5.82 3.00 -7.31
CA VAL A 440 -6.99 3.46 -6.56
C VAL A 440 -7.13 2.61 -5.32
N THR A 441 -7.06 3.26 -4.17
CA THR A 441 -7.26 2.64 -2.86
C THR A 441 -8.40 3.32 -2.13
N THR A 442 -9.33 2.53 -1.60
CA THR A 442 -10.54 3.03 -0.93
C THR A 442 -10.70 2.38 0.43
N PHE A 443 -10.76 3.18 1.49
CA PHE A 443 -11.13 2.77 2.83
C PHE A 443 -12.58 3.17 3.10
N MET A 444 -13.44 2.19 3.40
CA MET A 444 -14.75 2.46 3.98
C MET A 444 -14.67 2.31 5.49
N LEU A 445 -14.88 3.42 6.21
CA LEU A 445 -14.78 3.56 7.65
C LEU A 445 -16.17 3.75 8.23
N TYR A 446 -16.59 2.85 9.09
CA TYR A 446 -17.92 2.92 9.68
C TYR A 446 -17.97 2.23 11.03
N LYS A 447 -18.98 2.60 11.83
CA LYS A 447 -19.30 1.96 13.10
C LYS A 447 -20.01 0.62 12.86
N PHE A 448 -19.67 -0.42 13.60
CA PHE A 448 -20.47 -1.65 13.63
C PHE A 448 -21.14 -1.81 15.00
N PRO A 449 -22.39 -2.29 15.08
CA PRO A 449 -22.99 -2.65 16.35
C PRO A 449 -22.21 -3.80 16.98
N VAL A 450 -21.42 -3.50 18.02
CA VAL A 450 -20.81 -4.54 18.86
C VAL A 450 -21.97 -5.36 19.46
N PRO A 451 -22.08 -6.67 19.17
CA PRO A 451 -23.07 -7.50 19.86
C PRO A 451 -22.82 -7.35 21.35
N ARG A 452 -23.86 -7.10 22.15
CA ARG A 452 -23.75 -7.18 23.61
C ARG A 452 -23.51 -8.65 23.98
N HIS A 453 -22.27 -9.12 23.85
CA HIS A 453 -21.87 -10.36 24.49
C HIS A 453 -21.81 -10.07 25.98
N SER A 454 -22.86 -10.50 26.67
CA SER A 454 -22.87 -10.64 28.10
C SER A 454 -21.80 -11.67 28.43
N PHE A 455 -20.65 -11.22 28.94
CA PHE A 455 -19.72 -12.10 29.62
C PHE A 455 -20.45 -12.76 30.79
N PRO A 456 -20.56 -14.10 30.85
CA PRO A 456 -20.92 -14.74 32.10
C PRO A 456 -19.73 -14.54 33.04
N GLY A 457 -19.92 -13.70 34.05
CA GLY A 457 -18.92 -13.45 35.08
C GLY A 457 -18.53 -14.76 35.76
N LEU A 458 -17.29 -15.20 35.54
CA LEU A 458 -16.61 -16.14 36.40
C LEU A 458 -16.19 -15.39 37.67
N TYR A 459 -17.16 -15.11 38.55
CA TYR A 459 -16.88 -14.85 39.95
C TYR A 459 -16.73 -16.20 40.65
N SER A 460 -15.51 -16.53 41.05
CA SER A 460 -15.26 -17.64 41.98
C SER A 460 -15.95 -17.32 43.32
N GLN A 461 -16.82 -18.23 43.74
CA GLN A 461 -17.47 -18.20 45.04
C GLN A 461 -16.42 -18.57 46.11
N GLY A 462 -15.93 -17.57 46.85
CA GLY A 462 -15.28 -17.76 48.15
C GLY A 462 -16.32 -17.61 49.28
N PRO A 463 -16.25 -18.40 50.37
CA PRO A 463 -17.33 -18.45 51.36
C PRO A 463 -17.38 -17.18 52.22
N ARG A 464 -18.61 -16.69 52.40
CA ARG A 464 -18.98 -15.54 53.23
C ARG A 464 -18.48 -15.69 54.67
N ARG A 465 -17.78 -14.67 55.18
CA ARG A 465 -17.72 -14.39 56.62
C ARG A 465 -18.49 -13.11 56.95
N VAL A 466 -19.36 -13.28 57.94
CA VAL A 466 -20.34 -12.33 58.48
C VAL A 466 -19.62 -11.21 59.23
N LEU A 467 -19.99 -9.95 58.95
CA LEU A 467 -19.67 -8.78 59.77
C LEU A 467 -20.59 -8.74 61.00
N PRO A 468 -20.15 -8.07 62.07
CA PRO A 468 -21.05 -7.13 62.73
C PRO A 468 -20.45 -5.73 62.85
N GLN A 469 -21.33 -4.76 62.60
CA GLN A 469 -21.13 -3.32 62.79
C GLN A 469 -20.83 -2.94 64.25
N ARG A 470 -20.12 -1.83 64.44
CA ARG A 470 -20.36 -0.92 65.58
C ARG A 470 -19.96 0.53 65.30
N GLU A 471 -20.99 1.36 65.31
CA GLU A 471 -21.17 2.71 65.89
C GLU A 471 -20.06 3.78 65.89
N LYS A 472 -20.49 4.97 65.43
CA LYS A 472 -19.87 6.29 65.58
C LYS A 472 -19.67 6.68 67.05
N LYS A 473 -18.55 7.34 67.36
CA LYS A 473 -18.45 8.47 68.30
C LYS A 473 -17.32 9.40 67.86
N GLY A 474 -17.58 10.69 67.94
CA GLY A 474 -16.67 11.74 67.46
C GLY A 474 -15.72 12.30 68.52
N ASN A 475 -15.18 13.46 68.14
CA ASN A 475 -14.43 14.47 68.88
C ASN A 475 -12.89 14.51 68.73
N THR A 476 -12.50 15.58 68.03
CA THR A 476 -11.55 16.64 68.40
C THR A 476 -10.03 16.43 68.37
N CYS A 477 -9.41 17.43 67.73
CA CYS A 477 -8.20 18.17 68.12
C CYS A 477 -6.84 17.81 67.47
N SER A 478 -6.40 18.76 66.63
CA SER A 478 -5.05 19.32 66.47
C SER A 478 -3.81 18.43 66.63
N ARG A 479 -2.95 18.42 65.59
CA ARG A 479 -1.62 19.06 65.65
C ARG A 479 -0.88 18.94 64.32
N GLU A 480 -0.30 20.05 63.91
CA GLU A 480 0.82 20.12 62.96
C GLU A 480 1.99 19.21 63.36
N ARG A 481 2.65 18.60 62.38
CA ARG A 481 4.12 18.62 62.29
C ARG A 481 4.65 18.18 60.91
N ARG A 482 5.34 19.15 60.29
CA ARG A 482 6.48 19.15 59.36
C ARG A 482 7.12 17.84 58.86
N MET A 483 7.50 17.94 57.56
CA MET A 483 8.80 17.66 56.91
C MET A 483 9.24 16.23 56.56
N ASN A 484 9.58 16.12 55.27
CA ASN A 484 10.68 15.41 54.61
C ASN A 484 10.65 13.87 54.66
N TRP A 485 10.52 13.22 53.50
CA TRP A 485 11.59 12.99 52.52
C TRP A 485 11.03 13.02 51.10
#